data_AF-A0A0F8XR00-F1
#
_entry.id   AF-A0A0F8XR00-F1
#
_cell.length_a   1.000
_cell.length_b   1.000
_cell.length_c   1.000
_cell.angle_alpha   90.00
_cell.angle_beta   90.00
_cell.angle_gamma   90.00
#
_symmetry.space_group_name_H-M   'P 1'
#
loop_
_entity.id
_entity.type
_entity.pdbx_description
1 polymer ?
#
loop_
_entity_poly.entity_id
_entity_poly.type
_entity_poly.pdbx_seq_one_letter_code
_entity_poly.pdbx_strand_id
1 'polypeptide(L)'
;MKGVLALRYYDGQEGACGCGTSSGLDSWQLGITTGVYTAAGSQAFFDTDGASWCGAGCGKCYNLTSTGSSACDGCGTGGVSGESIIVMVTNLCPYNGNEKWCPQVGSENDYGYSYHFDIMAESEVFGDNVVVDFEPVACPGQAASDWESCICYGQTETDTTPAGMSSADSSRSSSTSSSTTTTSKATSSTTTTTTISVATTLATAKATTVAKEEETATSAATSLATTKATSTTTSEGTSTANAPSATQSLYGQCGGINWTGATACATGSTCTVMNPWYYQCVE
;
A
#
# COMPACT_ATOMS: atom_id res chain seq x y z
N MET A 1 -5.10 -5.94 -17.56
CA MET A 1 -5.06 -7.29 -16.95
C MET A 1 -6.17 -7.36 -15.91
N LYS A 2 -6.75 -8.55 -15.66
CA LYS A 2 -7.91 -8.68 -14.77
C LYS A 2 -7.49 -8.96 -13.34
N GLY A 3 -8.04 -8.21 -12.39
CA GLY A 3 -8.10 -8.61 -10.99
C GLY A 3 -6.92 -8.12 -10.16
N VAL A 4 -7.00 -6.86 -9.77
CA VAL A 4 -6.32 -6.36 -8.58
C VAL A 4 -7.37 -6.08 -7.53
N LEU A 5 -7.12 -6.51 -6.31
CA LEU A 5 -7.84 -5.98 -5.16
C LEU A 5 -7.16 -4.69 -4.70
N ALA A 6 -7.96 -3.64 -4.52
CA ALA A 6 -7.55 -2.41 -3.86
C ALA A 6 -8.01 -2.41 -2.41
N LEU A 7 -7.08 -2.56 -1.47
CA LEU A 7 -7.33 -2.31 -0.04
C LEU A 7 -6.91 -0.88 0.34
N ARG A 8 -7.34 -0.42 1.51
CA ARG A 8 -6.82 0.80 2.11
C ARG A 8 -5.69 0.45 3.08
N TYR A 9 -4.64 1.24 3.04
CA TYR A 9 -3.55 1.15 4.00
C TYR A 9 -3.02 2.51 4.40
N TYR A 10 -2.67 2.61 5.67
CA TYR A 10 -2.01 3.77 6.22
C TYR A 10 -1.11 3.32 7.37
N ASP A 11 0.19 3.37 7.15
CA ASP A 11 1.21 3.06 8.16
C ASP A 11 1.95 4.29 8.67
N GLY A 12 1.79 5.44 8.02
CA GLY A 12 2.53 6.65 8.37
C GLY A 12 4.02 6.58 7.99
N GLN A 13 4.45 5.59 7.21
CA GLN A 13 5.87 5.33 6.97
C GLN A 13 6.33 5.88 5.61
N GLU A 14 7.65 6.03 5.49
CA GLU A 14 8.33 6.48 4.27
C GLU A 14 8.02 5.59 3.04
N GLY A 15 7.79 4.31 3.28
CA GLY A 15 7.54 3.29 2.25
C GLY A 15 8.81 2.79 1.58
N ALA A 16 8.73 1.63 0.96
CA ALA A 16 9.86 0.91 0.35
C ALA A 16 10.47 1.59 -0.89
N CYS A 17 9.85 2.65 -1.40
CA CYS A 17 10.41 3.50 -2.45
C CYS A 17 11.06 4.79 -1.92
N GLY A 18 11.10 4.97 -0.59
CA GLY A 18 11.80 6.08 0.04
C GLY A 18 11.15 7.44 -0.18
N CYS A 19 9.82 7.53 -0.20
CA CYS A 19 9.07 8.74 -0.52
C CYS A 19 8.74 9.57 0.72
N GLY A 20 9.75 9.92 1.51
CA GLY A 20 9.53 10.63 2.76
C GLY A 20 10.82 10.80 3.53
N THR A 21 10.71 10.77 4.84
CA THR A 21 11.83 10.86 5.76
C THR A 21 11.75 9.75 6.80
N SER A 22 12.84 9.55 7.54
CA SER A 22 12.85 8.67 8.72
C SER A 22 11.82 9.05 9.80
N SER A 23 11.19 10.22 9.69
CA SER A 23 10.12 10.72 10.58
C SER A 23 8.69 10.53 10.03
N GLY A 24 8.54 10.00 8.81
CA GLY A 24 7.23 9.73 8.19
C GLY A 24 7.21 10.02 6.69
N LEU A 25 6.07 9.69 6.06
CA LEU A 25 5.80 9.97 4.65
C LEU A 25 5.87 11.46 4.28
N ASP A 26 6.17 11.74 3.03
CA ASP A 26 5.87 13.05 2.44
C ASP A 26 4.36 13.31 2.40
N SER A 27 3.93 14.55 2.60
CA SER A 27 2.51 14.92 2.71
C SER A 27 1.66 14.56 1.48
N TRP A 28 2.27 14.47 0.31
CA TRP A 28 1.59 14.14 -0.95
C TRP A 28 1.26 12.65 -1.06
N GLN A 29 1.87 11.77 -0.25
CA GLN A 29 1.60 10.33 -0.36
C GLN A 29 0.14 9.96 0.00
N LEU A 30 -0.54 10.75 0.83
CA LEU A 30 -1.96 10.56 1.16
C LEU A 30 -2.93 10.90 0.02
N GLY A 31 -2.41 11.43 -1.07
CA GLY A 31 -3.19 11.89 -2.22
C GLY A 31 -2.41 12.99 -2.92
N ILE A 32 -1.96 12.70 -4.14
CA ILE A 32 -1.14 13.61 -4.94
C ILE A 32 -2.03 14.74 -5.45
N THR A 33 -3.13 14.36 -6.10
CA THR A 33 -4.22 15.24 -6.55
C THR A 33 -5.51 14.42 -6.59
N THR A 34 -6.67 15.05 -6.73
CA THR A 34 -7.94 14.31 -6.89
C THR A 34 -7.84 13.29 -8.03
N GLY A 35 -8.09 12.02 -7.73
CA GLY A 35 -8.01 10.91 -8.71
C GLY A 35 -6.60 10.34 -8.94
N VAL A 36 -5.58 10.84 -8.23
CA VAL A 36 -4.20 10.35 -8.31
C VAL A 36 -3.66 10.09 -6.90
N TYR A 37 -3.34 8.84 -6.60
CA TYR A 37 -2.98 8.37 -5.27
C TYR A 37 -1.64 7.62 -5.29
N THR A 38 -1.11 7.32 -4.11
CA THR A 38 -0.02 6.36 -3.98
C THR A 38 -0.55 5.01 -3.53
N ALA A 39 0.22 3.95 -3.77
CA ALA A 39 -0.13 2.60 -3.36
C ALA A 39 1.11 1.77 -3.01
N ALA A 40 0.89 0.79 -2.14
CA ALA A 40 1.78 -0.34 -1.97
C ALA A 40 1.41 -1.41 -3.01
N GLY A 41 2.33 -1.71 -3.93
CA GLY A 41 2.12 -2.80 -4.90
C GLY A 41 2.50 -4.14 -4.29
N SER A 42 1.78 -5.22 -4.63
CA SER A 42 2.29 -6.59 -4.42
C SER A 42 3.68 -6.77 -5.03
N GLN A 43 4.39 -7.83 -4.65
CA GLN A 43 5.76 -8.09 -5.11
C GLN A 43 5.89 -8.02 -6.64
N ALA A 44 4.91 -8.49 -7.42
CA ALA A 44 4.96 -8.43 -8.88
C ALA A 44 4.87 -7.01 -9.47
N PHE A 45 4.30 -6.05 -8.73
CA PHE A 45 4.31 -4.64 -9.10
C PHE A 45 5.51 -3.88 -8.55
N PHE A 46 6.01 -4.29 -7.40
CA PHE A 46 7.15 -3.66 -6.76
C PHE A 46 8.48 -4.11 -7.39
N ASP A 47 8.73 -5.42 -7.44
CA ASP A 47 9.94 -6.03 -7.97
C ASP A 47 9.80 -7.56 -8.14
N THR A 48 9.93 -8.08 -9.36
CA THR A 48 9.72 -9.52 -9.65
C THR A 48 10.82 -10.42 -9.10
N ASP A 49 12.03 -9.88 -8.95
CA ASP A 49 13.19 -10.58 -8.39
C ASP A 49 13.20 -10.58 -6.86
N GLY A 50 12.22 -9.94 -6.23
CA GLY A 50 12.01 -10.02 -4.78
C GLY A 50 12.69 -8.91 -3.99
N ALA A 51 13.12 -7.82 -4.61
CA ALA A 51 13.62 -6.66 -3.87
C ALA A 51 12.57 -6.17 -2.87
N SER A 52 13.03 -5.68 -1.71
CA SER A 52 12.18 -5.10 -0.67
C SER A 52 12.41 -3.61 -0.45
N TRP A 53 13.30 -3.00 -1.23
CA TRP A 53 13.67 -1.59 -1.17
C TRP A 53 14.12 -1.12 -2.56
N CYS A 54 13.69 0.06 -3.00
CA CYS A 54 13.97 0.60 -4.34
C CYS A 54 13.71 -0.40 -5.49
N GLY A 55 12.63 -1.19 -5.40
CA GLY A 55 12.24 -2.12 -6.45
C GLY A 55 12.05 -1.43 -7.81
N ALA A 56 12.24 -2.16 -8.90
CA ALA A 56 12.17 -1.61 -10.26
C ALA A 56 10.78 -1.01 -10.62
N GLY A 57 9.73 -1.37 -9.88
CA GLY A 57 8.39 -0.81 -10.00
C GLY A 57 8.15 0.50 -9.24
N CYS A 58 9.07 0.95 -8.40
CA CYS A 58 8.93 2.23 -7.70
C CYS A 58 8.79 3.41 -8.66
N GLY A 59 7.85 4.31 -8.36
CA GLY A 59 7.53 5.47 -9.19
C GLY A 59 6.79 5.14 -10.49
N LYS A 60 6.39 3.88 -10.71
CA LYS A 60 5.54 3.50 -11.85
C LYS A 60 4.07 3.73 -11.53
N CYS A 61 3.32 4.16 -12.54
CA CYS A 61 1.89 4.46 -12.40
C CYS A 61 1.00 3.50 -13.19
N TYR A 62 -0.20 3.27 -12.66
CA TYR A 62 -1.23 2.44 -13.25
C TYR A 62 -2.57 3.11 -13.16
N ASN A 63 -3.34 3.02 -14.24
CA ASN A 63 -4.75 3.35 -14.23
C ASN A 63 -5.51 2.11 -13.73
N LEU A 64 -6.29 2.28 -12.68
CA LEU A 64 -7.16 1.27 -12.10
C LEU A 64 -8.59 1.60 -12.46
N THR A 65 -9.30 0.67 -13.08
CA THR A 65 -10.71 0.81 -13.43
C THR A 65 -11.54 -0.21 -12.67
N SER A 66 -12.47 0.28 -11.86
CA SER A 66 -13.37 -0.56 -11.05
C SER A 66 -14.28 -1.40 -11.95
N THR A 67 -14.35 -2.70 -11.65
CA THR A 67 -15.31 -3.62 -12.30
C THR A 67 -16.71 -3.55 -11.68
N GLY A 68 -16.87 -2.78 -10.59
CA GLY A 68 -18.11 -2.68 -9.82
C GLY A 68 -18.32 -3.81 -8.81
N SER A 69 -17.39 -4.77 -8.71
CA SER A 69 -17.50 -5.92 -7.82
C SER A 69 -16.46 -5.88 -6.71
N SER A 70 -16.70 -6.61 -5.61
CA SER A 70 -15.70 -6.90 -4.58
C SER A 70 -15.05 -8.27 -4.78
N ALA A 71 -13.95 -8.52 -4.08
CA ALA A 71 -13.17 -9.77 -4.23
C ALA A 71 -13.97 -11.05 -3.89
N CYS A 72 -15.02 -10.94 -3.09
CA CYS A 72 -15.81 -12.07 -2.62
C CYS A 72 -17.12 -11.60 -1.97
N ASP A 73 -18.07 -12.53 -1.79
CA ASP A 73 -19.30 -12.28 -1.07
C ASP A 73 -19.00 -11.92 0.40
N GLY A 74 -19.27 -10.67 0.77
CA GLY A 74 -19.17 -10.18 2.15
C GLY A 74 -17.79 -9.69 2.60
N CYS A 75 -16.76 -9.70 1.74
CA CYS A 75 -15.50 -9.02 2.07
C CYS A 75 -15.46 -7.54 1.67
N GLY A 76 -16.48 -7.02 0.98
CA GLY A 76 -16.62 -5.59 0.75
C GLY A 76 -17.76 -5.28 -0.20
N THR A 77 -18.03 -3.99 -0.38
CA THR A 77 -19.14 -3.52 -1.22
C THR A 77 -18.77 -3.30 -2.70
N GLY A 78 -17.49 -3.36 -3.04
CA GLY A 78 -17.01 -3.07 -4.39
C GLY A 78 -16.97 -1.56 -4.62
N GLY A 79 -16.96 -1.16 -5.90
CA GLY A 79 -16.88 0.25 -6.30
C GLY A 79 -17.93 0.61 -7.35
N VAL A 80 -17.88 1.84 -7.86
CA VAL A 80 -18.71 2.20 -9.01
C VAL A 80 -18.09 1.61 -10.27
N SER A 81 -18.86 0.81 -11.03
CA SER A 81 -18.36 0.20 -12.27
C SER A 81 -17.91 1.26 -13.27
N GLY A 82 -16.69 1.11 -13.80
CA GLY A 82 -16.08 2.03 -14.77
C GLY A 82 -15.44 3.28 -14.17
N GLU A 83 -15.60 3.52 -12.86
CA GLU A 83 -14.84 4.56 -12.17
C GLU A 83 -13.35 4.23 -12.23
N SER A 84 -12.50 5.25 -12.38
CA SER A 84 -11.06 5.05 -12.53
C SER A 84 -10.24 6.05 -11.72
N ILE A 85 -9.10 5.57 -11.22
CA ILE A 85 -8.08 6.37 -10.54
C ILE A 85 -6.70 5.99 -11.08
N ILE A 86 -5.71 6.84 -10.84
CA ILE A 86 -4.31 6.51 -11.08
C ILE A 86 -3.63 6.27 -9.73
N VAL A 87 -2.84 5.21 -9.64
CA VAL A 87 -1.98 4.94 -8.49
C VAL A 87 -0.51 4.94 -8.91
N MET A 88 0.35 5.52 -8.07
CA MET A 88 1.80 5.42 -8.18
C MET A 88 2.33 4.46 -7.12
N VAL A 89 3.20 3.52 -7.51
CA VAL A 89 3.82 2.59 -6.56
C VAL A 89 4.90 3.33 -5.76
N THR A 90 4.65 3.52 -4.46
CA THR A 90 5.60 4.15 -3.51
C THR A 90 5.97 3.25 -2.34
N ASN A 91 5.33 2.08 -2.23
CA ASN A 91 5.60 1.12 -1.18
C ASN A 91 5.44 -0.33 -1.69
N LEU A 92 5.88 -1.28 -0.89
CA LEU A 92 5.70 -2.71 -1.10
C LEU A 92 4.58 -3.21 -0.18
N CYS A 93 3.64 -3.97 -0.72
CA CYS A 93 2.83 -4.88 0.08
C CYS A 93 3.52 -6.25 0.12
N PRO A 94 4.21 -6.61 1.22
CA PRO A 94 4.97 -7.84 1.27
C PRO A 94 4.04 -9.04 1.43
N TYR A 95 4.40 -10.17 0.82
CA TYR A 95 3.65 -11.42 0.97
C TYR A 95 3.56 -11.87 2.44
N ASN A 96 4.69 -11.89 3.15
CA ASN A 96 4.73 -12.35 4.53
C ASN A 96 3.89 -11.43 5.43
N GLY A 97 2.87 -12.01 6.08
CA GLY A 97 1.89 -11.29 6.90
C GLY A 97 0.71 -10.68 6.14
N ASN A 98 0.72 -10.70 4.80
CA ASN A 98 -0.37 -10.24 3.94
C ASN A 98 -0.76 -11.28 2.88
N GLU A 99 -0.50 -12.56 3.13
CA GLU A 99 -0.63 -13.66 2.15
C GLU A 99 -2.05 -13.72 1.57
N LYS A 100 -3.04 -13.40 2.41
CA LYS A 100 -4.45 -13.31 2.06
C LYS A 100 -4.72 -12.38 0.87
N TRP A 101 -3.94 -11.32 0.72
CA TRP A 101 -4.19 -10.25 -0.24
C TRP A 101 -3.04 -10.05 -1.24
N CYS A 102 -1.80 -10.06 -0.77
CA CYS A 102 -0.60 -9.74 -1.56
C CYS A 102 0.11 -11.02 -1.99
N PRO A 103 -0.09 -11.49 -3.23
CA PRO A 103 0.47 -12.76 -3.68
C PRO A 103 1.98 -12.68 -3.93
N GLN A 104 2.62 -13.85 -3.92
CA GLN A 104 3.95 -13.99 -4.50
C GLN A 104 3.90 -13.86 -6.03
N VAL A 105 5.03 -13.48 -6.62
CA VAL A 105 5.18 -13.38 -8.07
C VAL A 105 4.80 -14.70 -8.75
N GLY A 106 3.88 -14.64 -9.72
CA GLY A 106 3.42 -15.80 -10.48
C GLY A 106 2.42 -16.70 -9.75
N SER A 107 1.97 -16.32 -8.55
CA SER A 107 0.94 -17.02 -7.76
C SER A 107 -0.33 -16.17 -7.64
N GLU A 108 -1.39 -16.76 -7.10
CA GLU A 108 -2.63 -16.06 -6.75
C GLU A 108 -2.76 -15.95 -5.23
N ASN A 109 -3.48 -14.93 -4.76
CA ASN A 109 -3.88 -14.80 -3.36
C ASN A 109 -5.11 -15.69 -3.05
N ASP A 110 -5.60 -15.63 -1.81
CA ASP A 110 -6.75 -16.42 -1.34
C ASP A 110 -8.05 -16.18 -2.14
N TYR A 111 -8.10 -15.12 -2.94
CA TYR A 111 -9.24 -14.70 -3.75
C TYR A 111 -9.07 -14.98 -5.25
N GLY A 112 -7.97 -15.63 -5.65
CA GLY A 112 -7.71 -15.98 -7.05
C GLY A 112 -7.17 -14.81 -7.89
N TYR A 113 -6.58 -13.79 -7.25
CA TYR A 113 -5.98 -12.65 -7.95
C TYR A 113 -4.46 -12.74 -7.92
N SER A 114 -3.83 -12.59 -9.09
CA SER A 114 -2.36 -12.63 -9.23
C SER A 114 -1.65 -11.34 -8.81
N TYR A 115 -2.43 -10.29 -8.50
CA TYR A 115 -1.91 -8.95 -8.27
C TYR A 115 -2.72 -8.23 -7.19
N HIS A 116 -2.06 -7.32 -6.48
CA HIS A 116 -2.69 -6.52 -5.43
C HIS A 116 -2.12 -5.09 -5.38
N PHE A 117 -2.98 -4.11 -5.09
CA PHE A 117 -2.60 -2.76 -4.73
C PHE A 117 -3.22 -2.43 -3.38
N ASP A 118 -2.43 -1.88 -2.48
CA ASP A 118 -2.93 -1.31 -1.24
C ASP A 118 -2.85 0.21 -1.35
N ILE A 119 -3.99 0.87 -1.56
CA ILE A 119 -4.06 2.31 -1.82
C ILE A 119 -3.81 3.06 -0.52
N MET A 120 -2.84 3.97 -0.55
CA MET A 120 -2.55 4.83 0.59
C MET A 120 -3.59 5.96 0.67
N ALA A 121 -4.51 5.85 1.62
CA ALA A 121 -5.53 6.86 1.87
C ALA A 121 -6.07 6.80 3.31
N GLU A 122 -6.38 7.97 3.89
CA GLU A 122 -6.97 8.05 5.24
C GLU A 122 -8.44 7.60 5.27
N SER A 123 -9.13 7.69 4.12
CA SER A 123 -10.53 7.32 3.93
C SER A 123 -10.71 6.55 2.63
N GLU A 124 -11.88 5.94 2.45
CA GLU A 124 -12.21 5.22 1.22
C GLU A 124 -12.23 6.18 0.03
N VAL A 125 -11.41 5.91 -0.99
CA VAL A 125 -11.24 6.76 -2.17
C VAL A 125 -11.73 6.13 -3.46
N PHE A 126 -11.93 4.80 -3.47
CA PHE A 126 -12.19 4.06 -4.71
C PHE A 126 -13.05 2.81 -4.47
N GLY A 127 -14.00 2.92 -3.52
CA GLY A 127 -14.83 1.80 -3.07
C GLY A 127 -14.13 0.89 -2.05
N ASP A 128 -14.84 -0.17 -1.66
CA ASP A 128 -14.44 -1.09 -0.59
C ASP A 128 -14.08 -2.47 -1.19
N ASN A 129 -12.79 -2.80 -1.13
CA ASN A 129 -12.25 -4.08 -1.60
C ASN A 129 -12.60 -4.36 -3.07
N VAL A 130 -12.37 -3.33 -3.89
CA VAL A 130 -12.77 -3.31 -5.30
C VAL A 130 -11.88 -4.19 -6.13
N VAL A 131 -12.52 -4.97 -7.01
CA VAL A 131 -11.85 -5.69 -8.09
C VAL A 131 -11.69 -4.72 -9.26
N VAL A 132 -10.45 -4.52 -9.68
CA VAL A 132 -10.12 -3.57 -10.75
C VAL A 132 -9.47 -4.28 -11.94
N ASP A 133 -9.72 -3.74 -13.13
CA ASP A 133 -8.82 -3.88 -14.26
C ASP A 133 -7.70 -2.84 -14.10
N PHE A 134 -6.49 -3.20 -14.54
CA PHE A 134 -5.37 -2.26 -14.51
C PHE A 134 -4.59 -2.25 -15.82
N GLU A 135 -4.03 -1.09 -16.11
CA GLU A 135 -3.07 -0.86 -17.19
C GLU A 135 -1.96 0.10 -16.75
N PRO A 136 -0.72 -0.11 -17.20
CA PRO A 136 0.35 0.84 -16.97
C PRO A 136 0.10 2.15 -17.71
N VAL A 137 0.42 3.27 -17.06
CA VAL A 137 0.31 4.61 -17.65
C VAL A 137 1.51 5.46 -17.28
N ALA A 138 1.73 6.54 -18.04
CA ALA A 138 2.64 7.59 -17.61
C ALA A 138 2.10 8.26 -16.34
N CYS A 139 2.97 8.53 -15.38
CA CYS A 139 2.57 9.26 -14.17
C CYS A 139 2.12 10.69 -14.52
N PRO A 140 0.97 11.16 -14.01
CA PRO A 140 0.54 12.55 -14.16
C PRO A 140 1.59 13.52 -13.61
N GLY A 141 1.64 14.74 -14.15
CA GLY A 141 2.76 15.68 -13.93
C GLY A 141 3.15 15.89 -12.46
N GLN A 142 2.20 16.10 -11.55
CA GLN A 142 2.51 16.26 -10.13
C GLN A 142 3.10 15.00 -9.52
N ALA A 143 2.55 13.82 -9.82
CA ALA A 143 3.07 12.54 -9.34
C ALA A 143 4.50 12.28 -9.85
N ALA A 144 4.76 12.61 -11.12
CA ALA A 144 6.10 12.49 -11.69
C ALA A 144 7.10 13.43 -11.01
N SER A 145 6.70 14.67 -10.67
CA SER A 145 7.53 15.63 -9.93
C SER A 145 7.74 15.22 -8.47
N ASP A 146 6.71 14.70 -7.82
CA ASP A 146 6.77 14.21 -6.44
C ASP A 146 7.68 12.98 -6.34
N TRP A 147 7.65 12.08 -7.33
CA TRP A 147 8.58 10.95 -7.38
C TRP A 147 10.05 11.38 -7.35
N GLU A 148 10.41 12.55 -7.90
CA GLU A 148 11.79 13.05 -7.88
C GLU A 148 12.30 13.39 -6.48
N SER A 149 11.42 13.54 -5.48
CA SER A 149 11.82 13.74 -4.08
C SER A 149 12.19 12.45 -3.37
N CYS A 150 11.78 11.29 -3.91
CA CYS A 150 12.00 10.01 -3.26
C CYS A 150 13.45 9.55 -3.35
N ILE A 151 13.95 8.89 -2.30
CA ILE A 151 15.35 8.39 -2.22
C ILE A 151 15.67 7.46 -3.39
N CYS A 152 14.72 6.63 -3.79
CA CYS A 152 14.92 5.65 -4.86
C CYS A 152 14.89 6.27 -6.27
N TYR A 153 14.61 7.57 -6.42
CA TYR A 153 14.63 8.23 -7.71
C TYR A 153 16.00 8.12 -8.39
N GLY A 154 16.03 7.53 -9.58
CA GLY A 154 17.25 7.31 -10.36
C GLY A 154 18.15 6.16 -9.85
N GLN A 155 17.71 5.41 -8.84
CA GLN A 155 18.44 4.27 -8.25
C GLN A 155 17.53 3.06 -7.98
N THR A 156 16.43 2.94 -8.72
CA THR A 156 15.63 1.72 -8.70
C THR A 156 16.45 0.55 -9.25
N GLU A 157 16.08 -0.66 -8.85
CA GLU A 157 16.57 -1.87 -9.51
C GLU A 157 16.31 -1.80 -11.03
N THR A 158 17.10 -2.57 -11.78
CA THR A 158 17.07 -2.57 -13.25
C THR A 158 16.43 -3.83 -13.84
N ASP A 159 15.94 -4.72 -12.98
CA ASP A 159 15.19 -5.91 -13.40
C ASP A 159 13.87 -5.52 -14.11
N THR A 160 13.32 -6.46 -14.84
CA THR A 160 12.01 -6.40 -15.49
C THR A 160 10.85 -6.35 -14.49
N THR A 161 10.52 -5.16 -13.97
CA THR A 161 9.12 -4.85 -13.59
C THR A 161 8.59 -3.60 -14.30
N PRO A 162 7.28 -3.56 -14.60
CA PRO A 162 6.21 -4.37 -13.98
C PRO A 162 5.32 -5.16 -14.96
N ALA A 163 4.48 -6.01 -14.36
CA ALA A 163 3.32 -6.62 -15.01
C ALA A 163 2.62 -5.61 -15.94
N GLY A 164 2.73 -5.86 -17.25
CA GLY A 164 2.10 -5.05 -18.29
C GLY A 164 2.96 -3.98 -18.97
N MET A 165 4.13 -3.57 -18.44
CA MET A 165 5.01 -2.64 -19.16
C MET A 165 6.05 -3.43 -19.96
N SER A 166 6.01 -3.33 -21.29
CA SER A 166 7.17 -3.72 -22.11
C SER A 166 8.31 -2.72 -21.89
N SER A 167 9.56 -3.20 -21.84
CA SER A 167 10.82 -2.48 -21.51
C SER A 167 11.23 -1.31 -22.44
N ALA A 168 10.29 -0.60 -23.07
CA ALA A 168 10.55 0.34 -24.15
C ALA A 168 10.46 1.83 -23.77
N ASP A 169 10.37 2.19 -22.48
CA ASP A 169 10.36 3.60 -22.06
C ASP A 169 11.42 3.92 -20.99
N SER A 170 12.61 3.33 -21.15
CA SER A 170 13.82 3.74 -20.45
C SER A 170 14.86 4.23 -21.46
N SER A 171 14.57 5.35 -22.12
CA SER A 171 15.61 6.13 -22.79
C SER A 171 15.31 7.62 -22.74
N ARG A 172 16.07 8.30 -21.87
CA ARG A 172 16.36 9.75 -21.88
C ARG A 172 16.33 10.32 -23.30
N SER A 173 15.61 11.43 -23.48
CA SER A 173 16.19 12.59 -24.17
C SER A 173 15.51 13.89 -23.76
N SER A 174 16.37 14.77 -23.29
CA SER A 174 16.17 16.16 -22.96
C SER A 174 15.77 16.95 -24.21
N SER A 175 14.75 17.80 -24.12
CA SER A 175 14.63 18.95 -25.03
C SER A 175 13.90 20.10 -24.35
N THR A 176 14.70 21.03 -23.85
CA THR A 176 14.40 22.45 -23.71
C THR A 176 13.71 23.00 -24.98
N SER A 177 12.59 23.71 -24.83
CA SER A 177 12.21 24.94 -25.56
C SER A 177 10.81 25.35 -25.10
N SER A 178 10.68 26.42 -24.33
CA SER A 178 10.63 27.82 -24.78
C SER A 178 9.42 28.15 -25.64
N SER A 179 8.57 28.97 -25.03
CA SER A 179 7.42 29.70 -25.54
C SER A 179 7.60 30.32 -26.93
N THR A 180 6.58 30.17 -27.78
CA THR A 180 6.22 31.21 -28.75
C THR A 180 4.71 31.31 -28.91
N THR A 181 4.23 32.52 -28.64
CA THR A 181 2.92 33.09 -28.90
C THR A 181 2.57 33.03 -30.39
N THR A 182 1.36 32.61 -30.74
CA THR A 182 0.71 33.02 -32.01
C THR A 182 -0.78 33.26 -31.81
N THR A 183 -1.14 34.52 -32.03
CA THR A 183 -2.50 35.04 -32.16
C THR A 183 -3.14 34.53 -33.45
N SER A 184 -4.38 34.06 -33.40
CA SER A 184 -5.29 34.09 -34.56
C SER A 184 -6.74 34.20 -34.09
N LYS A 185 -7.48 34.99 -34.86
CA LYS A 185 -8.72 35.69 -34.54
C LYS A 185 -9.94 34.94 -35.10
N ALA A 186 -10.99 34.88 -34.27
CA ALA A 186 -12.44 34.78 -34.52
C ALA A 186 -13.01 34.18 -35.82
N THR A 187 -14.03 33.33 -35.68
CA THR A 187 -15.26 33.35 -36.50
C THR A 187 -16.44 32.80 -35.69
N SER A 188 -17.56 33.52 -35.77
CA SER A 188 -18.85 33.26 -35.10
C SER A 188 -19.57 32.03 -35.66
N SER A 189 -20.29 31.32 -34.79
CA SER A 189 -21.54 30.67 -35.16
C SER A 189 -22.50 30.62 -33.97
N THR A 190 -23.60 31.32 -34.14
CA THR A 190 -24.78 31.42 -33.26
C THR A 190 -25.49 30.08 -33.16
N THR A 191 -25.89 29.66 -31.95
CA THR A 191 -27.05 28.78 -31.78
C THR A 191 -27.78 29.15 -30.50
N THR A 192 -29.04 29.55 -30.70
CA THR A 192 -30.06 29.95 -29.74
C THR A 192 -30.71 28.70 -29.12
N THR A 193 -31.50 28.91 -28.05
CA THR A 193 -32.60 28.05 -27.51
C THR A 193 -32.17 27.19 -26.31
N THR A 194 -32.79 27.16 -25.13
CA THR A 194 -33.90 27.90 -24.49
C THR A 194 -33.82 27.57 -22.99
N THR A 195 -33.94 28.59 -22.15
CA THR A 195 -34.08 28.48 -20.69
C THR A 195 -35.48 27.96 -20.33
N ILE A 196 -35.55 26.88 -19.56
CA ILE A 196 -36.77 26.46 -18.85
C ILE A 196 -36.41 26.35 -17.37
N SER A 197 -37.05 27.20 -16.57
CA SER A 197 -37.02 27.22 -15.11
C SER A 197 -38.32 26.60 -14.60
N VAL A 198 -38.27 25.55 -13.77
CA VAL A 198 -39.40 25.21 -12.87
C VAL A 198 -38.91 24.59 -11.55
N ALA A 199 -39.18 25.35 -10.48
CA ALA A 199 -39.58 25.03 -9.10
C ALA A 199 -39.10 23.74 -8.39
N THR A 200 -38.22 23.98 -7.41
CA THR A 200 -38.34 23.68 -5.97
C THR A 200 -39.49 22.77 -5.51
N THR A 201 -39.14 21.62 -4.95
CA THR A 201 -39.89 20.97 -3.87
C THR A 201 -38.95 20.61 -2.73
N LEU A 202 -39.16 21.27 -1.58
CA LEU A 202 -38.51 20.96 -0.31
C LEU A 202 -39.17 19.71 0.28
N ALA A 203 -38.39 18.64 0.44
CA ALA A 203 -38.76 17.52 1.29
C ALA A 203 -38.06 17.68 2.64
N THR A 204 -38.82 18.20 3.61
CA THR A 204 -38.46 18.27 5.02
C THR A 204 -38.65 16.87 5.63
N ALA A 205 -37.56 16.14 5.88
CA ALA A 205 -37.58 14.95 6.73
C ALA A 205 -36.81 15.23 8.03
N LYS A 206 -37.62 15.24 9.08
CA LYS A 206 -37.41 15.47 10.51
C LYS A 206 -36.20 14.73 11.10
N ALA A 207 -35.41 15.46 11.89
CA ALA A 207 -34.42 14.94 12.80
C ALA A 207 -35.08 14.09 13.90
N THR A 208 -34.58 12.87 14.08
CA THR A 208 -34.90 12.01 15.23
C THR A 208 -33.67 11.92 16.11
N THR A 209 -33.75 12.54 17.27
CA THR A 209 -32.84 12.34 18.40
C THR A 209 -33.18 11.00 19.07
N VAL A 210 -32.25 10.04 19.07
CA VAL A 210 -32.30 8.88 19.98
C VAL A 210 -31.10 8.97 20.91
N ALA A 211 -31.39 8.71 22.17
CA ALA A 211 -30.54 8.89 23.32
C ALA A 211 -29.30 8.00 23.32
N LYS A 212 -28.25 8.58 23.91
CA LYS A 212 -27.15 7.93 24.61
C LYS A 212 -27.65 6.75 25.45
N GLU A 213 -27.13 5.56 25.19
CA GLU A 213 -27.11 4.48 26.16
C GLU A 213 -25.66 4.05 26.40
N GLU A 214 -25.36 4.01 27.69
CA GLU A 214 -24.10 3.75 28.33
C GLU A 214 -24.10 2.26 28.69
N GLU A 215 -23.20 1.47 28.12
CA GLU A 215 -22.95 0.13 28.62
C GLU A 215 -21.55 0.06 29.23
N THR A 216 -21.55 0.08 30.55
CA THR A 216 -20.42 -0.20 31.41
C THR A 216 -20.46 -1.68 31.80
N ALA A 217 -19.26 -2.26 31.91
CA ALA A 217 -18.87 -3.41 32.75
C ALA A 217 -18.91 -4.84 32.16
N THR A 218 -17.68 -5.40 32.06
CA THR A 218 -17.21 -6.54 32.88
C THR A 218 -17.07 -7.92 32.21
N SER A 219 -15.79 -8.29 32.09
CA SER A 219 -15.11 -9.57 32.37
C SER A 219 -15.69 -10.90 31.89
N ALA A 220 -14.87 -11.63 31.12
CA ALA A 220 -14.41 -12.96 31.52
C ALA A 220 -13.15 -13.37 30.74
N ALA A 221 -12.01 -13.35 31.44
CA ALA A 221 -10.85 -14.15 31.06
C ALA A 221 -11.18 -15.63 31.31
N THR A 222 -10.82 -16.51 30.37
CA THR A 222 -10.70 -17.93 30.66
C THR A 222 -9.49 -18.47 29.92
N SER A 223 -8.46 -18.69 30.73
CA SER A 223 -7.29 -19.53 30.51
C SER A 223 -7.72 -20.94 30.09
N LEU A 224 -7.01 -21.51 29.11
CA LEU A 224 -6.80 -22.96 29.00
C LEU A 224 -5.43 -23.21 28.35
N ALA A 225 -4.43 -23.36 29.22
CA ALA A 225 -3.12 -23.91 28.91
C ALA A 225 -3.26 -25.37 28.46
N THR A 226 -2.61 -25.74 27.35
CA THR A 226 -2.36 -27.13 26.99
C THR A 226 -0.88 -27.30 26.70
N THR A 227 -0.16 -27.88 27.65
CA THR A 227 1.20 -28.38 27.50
C THR A 227 1.18 -29.72 26.78
N LYS A 228 1.93 -29.85 25.70
CA LYS A 228 2.37 -31.15 25.18
C LYS A 228 3.83 -31.09 24.78
N ALA A 229 4.66 -31.66 25.64
CA ALA A 229 6.06 -31.94 25.34
C ALA A 229 6.16 -32.96 24.20
N THR A 230 7.01 -32.70 23.21
CA THR A 230 7.52 -33.73 22.31
C THR A 230 8.99 -33.44 22.05
N SER A 231 9.81 -34.32 22.60
CA SER A 231 11.26 -34.41 22.43
C SER A 231 11.59 -35.18 21.15
N THR A 232 12.34 -34.57 20.24
CA THR A 232 13.07 -35.30 19.18
C THR A 232 14.41 -34.63 18.90
N THR A 233 15.44 -35.46 18.93
CA THR A 233 16.88 -35.20 18.79
C THR A 233 17.34 -35.01 17.35
N THR A 234 18.21 -34.02 17.16
CA THR A 234 19.41 -33.94 16.29
C THR A 234 19.40 -34.60 14.90
N SER A 235 19.61 -33.78 13.87
CA SER A 235 20.65 -34.03 12.85
C SER A 235 21.18 -32.74 12.25
N GLU A 236 22.49 -32.79 12.07
CA GLU A 236 23.47 -31.75 11.80
C GLU A 236 23.52 -31.41 10.31
N GLY A 237 23.36 -30.12 9.99
CA GLY A 237 23.59 -29.56 8.66
C GLY A 237 24.63 -28.45 8.78
N THR A 238 25.83 -28.73 8.27
CA THR A 238 26.99 -27.84 8.29
C THR A 238 26.72 -26.55 7.51
N SER A 239 26.70 -25.42 8.22
CA SER A 239 26.75 -24.09 7.62
C SER A 239 27.80 -23.24 8.35
N THR A 240 28.65 -22.63 7.53
CA THR A 240 29.79 -21.78 7.85
C THR A 240 29.46 -20.77 8.95
N ALA A 241 30.31 -20.73 9.98
CA ALA A 241 30.12 -19.93 11.18
C ALA A 241 30.12 -18.42 10.86
N ASN A 242 28.96 -17.78 10.98
CA ASN A 242 28.89 -16.38 11.34
C ASN A 242 29.18 -16.27 12.85
N ALA A 243 29.96 -15.25 13.24
CA ALA A 243 30.28 -14.94 14.63
C ALA A 243 29.01 -14.96 15.52
N PRO A 244 29.10 -15.35 16.79
CA PRO A 244 27.93 -15.46 17.66
C PRO A 244 27.23 -14.11 17.75
N SER A 245 25.99 -14.03 17.26
CA SER A 245 25.12 -12.91 17.55
C SER A 245 25.03 -12.79 19.07
N ALA A 246 25.40 -11.61 19.60
CA ALA A 246 25.24 -11.32 21.01
C ALA A 246 23.82 -11.69 21.42
N THR A 247 23.68 -12.31 22.59
CA THR A 247 22.40 -12.76 23.14
C THR A 247 22.08 -11.88 24.35
N GLN A 248 20.83 -11.44 24.47
CA GLN A 248 20.35 -10.62 25.59
C GLN A 248 20.14 -11.44 26.85
N SER A 249 20.46 -10.86 27.99
CA SER A 249 20.11 -11.44 29.29
C SER A 249 18.60 -11.46 29.49
N LEU A 250 18.11 -12.30 30.41
CA LEU A 250 16.75 -12.21 30.91
C LEU A 250 16.46 -10.77 31.38
N TYR A 251 15.30 -10.25 31.03
CA TYR A 251 14.84 -8.86 31.19
C TYR A 251 15.60 -7.80 30.36
N GLY A 252 16.53 -8.21 29.50
CA GLY A 252 17.20 -7.33 28.54
C GLY A 252 16.29 -6.88 27.41
N GLN A 253 16.59 -5.72 26.82
CA GLN A 253 15.88 -5.25 25.63
C GLN A 253 16.29 -6.09 24.42
N CYS A 254 15.32 -6.67 23.74
CA CYS A 254 15.53 -7.57 22.60
C CYS A 254 14.85 -7.08 21.31
N GLY A 255 14.27 -5.89 21.33
CA GLY A 255 13.59 -5.30 20.20
C GLY A 255 12.91 -3.98 20.55
N GLY A 256 12.14 -3.48 19.59
CA GLY A 256 11.51 -2.17 19.63
C GLY A 256 12.04 -1.24 18.55
N ILE A 257 11.26 -0.21 18.22
CA ILE A 257 11.63 0.81 17.24
C ILE A 257 12.99 1.42 17.61
N ASN A 258 13.90 1.49 16.63
CA ASN A 258 15.28 1.97 16.74
C ASN A 258 16.23 1.12 17.62
N TRP A 259 15.85 -0.11 18.00
CA TRP A 259 16.75 -1.03 18.69
C TRP A 259 17.80 -1.61 17.74
N THR A 260 19.08 -1.36 18.02
CA THR A 260 20.23 -1.87 17.22
C THR A 260 21.03 -2.95 17.95
N GLY A 261 20.59 -3.35 19.15
CA GLY A 261 21.27 -4.36 19.96
C GLY A 261 20.85 -5.79 19.64
N ALA A 262 21.28 -6.73 20.47
CA ALA A 262 20.93 -8.13 20.32
C ALA A 262 19.41 -8.36 20.38
N THR A 263 18.89 -9.18 19.46
CA THR A 263 17.47 -9.54 19.36
C THR A 263 17.16 -10.94 19.88
N ALA A 264 18.18 -11.80 19.94
CA ALA A 264 18.07 -13.13 20.54
C ALA A 264 18.15 -13.02 22.07
N CYS A 265 17.25 -13.72 22.77
CA CYS A 265 17.25 -13.82 24.23
C CYS A 265 18.03 -15.06 24.70
N ALA A 266 18.57 -15.01 25.92
CA ALA A 266 19.29 -16.12 26.53
C ALA A 266 18.41 -17.38 26.55
N THR A 267 19.04 -18.56 26.46
CA THR A 267 18.33 -19.83 26.48
C THR A 267 17.38 -19.90 27.68
N GLY A 268 16.10 -20.22 27.40
CA GLY A 268 15.04 -20.21 28.42
C GLY A 268 14.33 -18.87 28.60
N SER A 269 14.54 -17.91 27.69
CA SER A 269 13.77 -16.66 27.65
C SER A 269 13.36 -16.30 26.22
N THR A 270 12.23 -15.60 26.08
CA THR A 270 11.62 -15.21 24.81
C THR A 270 11.47 -13.70 24.72
N CYS A 271 11.77 -13.13 23.55
CA CYS A 271 11.59 -11.70 23.31
C CYS A 271 10.11 -11.37 23.21
N THR A 272 9.56 -10.68 24.21
CA THR A 272 8.15 -10.31 24.28
C THR A 272 7.97 -8.81 24.07
N VAL A 273 7.01 -8.44 23.23
CA VAL A 273 6.67 -7.04 22.96
C VAL A 273 6.00 -6.43 24.19
N MET A 274 6.63 -5.41 24.80
CA MET A 274 6.01 -4.66 25.90
C MET A 274 5.33 -3.39 25.38
N ASN A 275 5.98 -2.69 24.46
CA ASN A 275 5.43 -1.56 23.73
C ASN A 275 6.21 -1.38 22.41
N PRO A 276 5.77 -0.51 21.49
CA PRO A 276 6.40 -0.36 20.17
C PRO A 276 7.89 -0.04 20.20
N TRP A 277 8.39 0.64 21.25
CA TRP A 277 9.79 1.03 21.39
C TRP A 277 10.62 0.07 22.25
N TYR A 278 10.00 -0.92 22.89
CA TYR A 278 10.65 -1.77 23.87
C TYR A 278 10.09 -3.18 23.91
N TYR A 279 10.90 -4.16 23.49
CA TYR A 279 10.61 -5.59 23.67
C TYR A 279 11.60 -6.15 24.68
N GLN A 280 11.15 -7.03 25.57
CA GLN A 280 11.94 -7.53 26.69
C GLN A 280 12.03 -9.05 26.68
N CYS A 281 13.21 -9.58 26.95
CA CYS A 281 13.38 -11.00 27.24
C CYS A 281 12.69 -11.36 28.54
N VAL A 282 11.71 -12.25 28.50
CA VAL A 282 11.03 -12.79 29.68
C VAL A 282 11.08 -14.31 29.67
N GLU A 283 10.91 -14.95 30.83
CA GLU A 283 10.94 -16.42 30.96
C GLU A 283 9.83 -17.09 30.14
#